data_AF-A0A3D5MI05-F1
#
_entry.id   AF-A0A3D5MI05-F1
#
_cell.length_a   1.000
_cell.length_b   1.000
_cell.length_c   1.000
_cell.angle_alpha   90.00
_cell.angle_beta   90.00
_cell.angle_gamma   90.00
#
_symmetry.space_group_name_H-M   'P 1'
#
loop_
_entity.id
_entity.type
_entity.pdbx_description
1 polymer ?
#
loop_
_entity_poly.entity_id
_entity_poly.type
_entity_poly.pdbx_seq_one_letter_code
_entity_poly.pdbx_strand_id
1 'polypeptide(L)'
;DGTLIAADAVLVGVGAFACEALARTAGLTCDNGVVVDETARTRDPHIYAIGDVTRRPIPVHGGVMHRLESVPNALEQAKQAASAIVGRAAPTPEVPWFWSDQYDVKLQIAGVPFDADRQLVRGDPAS
;
A
#
# COMPACT_ATOMS: atom_id res chain seq x y z
N ASP A 1 -12.66 -30.16 5.91
CA ASP A 1 -12.93 -30.97 7.11
C ASP A 1 -14.38 -31.48 7.16
N GLY A 2 -15.31 -30.89 6.39
CA GLY A 2 -16.70 -31.35 6.29
C GLY A 2 -17.64 -30.72 7.32
N THR A 3 -17.13 -29.79 8.12
CA THR A 3 -17.89 -29.07 9.15
C THR A 3 -18.97 -28.18 8.52
N LEU A 4 -20.16 -28.16 9.13
CA LEU A 4 -21.26 -27.27 8.75
C LEU A 4 -21.45 -26.20 9.81
N ILE A 5 -21.48 -24.93 9.41
CA ILE A 5 -21.73 -23.78 10.29
C ILE A 5 -23.03 -23.13 9.85
N ALA A 6 -24.03 -23.10 10.73
CA ALA A 6 -25.28 -22.39 10.48
C ALA A 6 -25.04 -20.88 10.58
N ALA A 7 -25.43 -20.13 9.54
CA ALA A 7 -25.27 -18.69 9.49
C ALA A 7 -26.41 -18.05 8.69
N ASP A 8 -26.96 -16.95 9.20
CA ASP A 8 -27.95 -16.13 8.48
C ASP A 8 -27.28 -15.18 7.48
N ALA A 9 -26.00 -14.85 7.72
CA ALA A 9 -25.20 -13.98 6.87
C ALA A 9 -23.73 -14.42 6.88
N VAL A 10 -23.04 -14.16 5.76
CA VAL A 10 -21.60 -14.44 5.60
C VAL A 10 -20.92 -13.21 5.02
N LEU A 11 -19.85 -12.75 5.67
CA LEU A 11 -18.95 -11.72 5.16
C LEU A 11 -17.66 -12.40 4.66
N VAL A 12 -17.29 -12.14 3.42
CA VAL A 12 -16.09 -12.73 2.79
C VAL A 12 -15.03 -11.65 2.58
N GLY A 13 -13.90 -11.77 3.28
CA GLY A 13 -12.72 -10.92 3.11
C GLY A 13 -11.48 -11.78 2.96
N VAL A 14 -11.03 -12.01 1.72
CA VAL A 14 -9.93 -12.92 1.38
C VAL A 14 -8.79 -12.21 0.63
N GLY A 15 -8.63 -10.92 0.91
CA GLY A 15 -7.68 -10.03 0.24
C GLY A 15 -8.29 -9.24 -0.92
N ALA A 16 -7.45 -8.40 -1.54
CA ALA A 16 -7.81 -7.55 -2.66
C ALA A 16 -6.87 -7.76 -3.85
N PHE A 17 -7.41 -7.63 -5.06
CA PHE A 17 -6.63 -7.59 -6.29
C PHE A 17 -6.51 -6.15 -6.77
N ALA A 18 -5.35 -5.78 -7.31
CA ALA A 18 -5.16 -4.48 -7.95
C ALA A 18 -6.03 -4.38 -9.22
N CYS A 19 -6.83 -3.32 -9.33
CA CYS A 19 -7.67 -3.03 -10.50
C CYS A 19 -6.85 -2.49 -11.69
N GLU A 20 -5.95 -3.30 -12.24
CA GLU A 20 -4.95 -2.90 -13.24
C GLU A 20 -5.37 -3.11 -14.71
N ALA A 21 -6.61 -3.54 -14.96
CA ALA A 21 -7.09 -3.90 -16.31
C ALA A 21 -6.92 -2.76 -17.32
N LEU A 22 -7.30 -1.53 -16.96
CA LEU A 22 -7.16 -0.35 -17.83
C LEU A 22 -5.69 -0.09 -18.20
N ALA A 23 -4.80 -0.17 -17.20
CA ALA A 23 -3.37 0.05 -17.39
C ALA A 23 -2.76 -1.01 -18.31
N ARG A 24 -3.14 -2.29 -18.12
CA ARG A 24 -2.72 -3.39 -19.00
C ARG A 24 -3.18 -3.18 -20.44
N THR A 25 -4.45 -2.81 -20.64
CA THR A 25 -4.99 -2.52 -21.98
C THR A 25 -4.29 -1.32 -22.64
N ALA A 26 -3.88 -0.33 -21.85
CA ALA A 26 -3.10 0.82 -22.31
C ALA A 26 -1.60 0.50 -22.56
N GLY A 27 -1.16 -0.74 -22.36
CA GLY A 27 0.24 -1.15 -22.57
C GLY A 27 1.20 -0.75 -21.43
N LEU A 28 0.68 -0.36 -20.27
CA LEU A 28 1.49 0.00 -19.11
C LEU A 28 2.02 -1.25 -18.40
N THR A 29 3.20 -1.13 -17.79
CA THR A 29 3.81 -2.20 -17.00
C THR A 29 2.99 -2.45 -15.72
N CYS A 30 2.54 -3.68 -15.54
CA CYS A 30 1.76 -4.10 -14.38
C CYS A 30 2.30 -5.43 -13.82
N ASP A 31 2.57 -5.46 -12.53
CA ASP A 31 3.14 -6.59 -11.78
C ASP A 31 2.53 -6.60 -10.38
N ASN A 32 1.37 -7.26 -10.22
CA ASN A 32 0.54 -7.14 -9.02
C ASN A 32 0.32 -5.66 -8.64
N GLY A 33 -0.15 -4.85 -9.59
CA GLY A 33 -0.26 -3.39 -9.51
C GLY A 33 0.47 -2.69 -10.67
N VAL A 34 0.01 -1.47 -11.00
CA VAL A 34 0.64 -0.58 -11.97
C VAL A 34 2.00 -0.13 -11.45
N VAL A 35 3.05 -0.40 -12.21
CA VAL A 35 4.41 -0.06 -11.82
C VAL A 35 4.64 1.44 -12.01
N VAL A 36 5.04 2.12 -10.93
CA VAL A 36 5.33 3.55 -10.91
C VAL A 36 6.68 3.84 -10.25
N ASP A 37 7.25 5.01 -10.55
CA ASP A 37 8.43 5.54 -9.88
C ASP A 37 8.10 6.24 -8.54
N GLU A 38 9.11 6.81 -7.89
CA GLU A 38 8.98 7.54 -6.61
C GLU A 38 8.10 8.80 -6.70
N THR A 39 7.80 9.27 -7.92
CA THR A 39 6.92 10.42 -8.18
C THR A 39 5.51 9.99 -8.60
N ALA A 40 5.20 8.70 -8.46
CA ALA A 40 3.94 8.06 -8.86
C ALA A 40 3.68 8.10 -10.38
N ARG A 41 4.74 8.26 -11.18
CA ARG A 41 4.65 8.29 -12.64
C ARG A 41 4.91 6.90 -13.21
N THR A 42 4.16 6.54 -14.25
CA THR A 42 4.37 5.29 -14.99
C THR A 42 5.54 5.44 -15.99
N ARG A 43 5.80 4.42 -16.81
CA ARG A 43 6.75 4.55 -17.93
C ARG A 43 6.29 5.53 -19.02
N ASP A 44 4.98 5.77 -19.13
CA ASP A 44 4.47 6.84 -19.96
C ASP A 44 4.55 8.16 -19.18
N PRO A 45 5.26 9.18 -19.69
CA PRO A 45 5.50 10.42 -18.95
C PRO A 45 4.23 11.24 -18.68
N HIS A 46 3.12 10.94 -19.37
CA HIS A 46 1.84 11.61 -19.23
C HIS A 46 0.85 10.86 -18.33
N ILE A 47 1.19 9.65 -17.88
CA ILE A 47 0.30 8.81 -17.08
C ILE A 47 0.89 8.58 -15.69
N TYR A 48 0.06 8.86 -14.68
CA TYR A 48 0.32 8.61 -13.27
C TYR A 48 -0.67 7.59 -12.74
N ALA A 49 -0.26 6.84 -11.72
CA ALA A 49 -1.15 5.98 -10.95
C ALA A 49 -0.82 6.15 -9.46
N ILE A 50 -1.82 6.13 -8.59
CA ILE A 50 -1.66 6.35 -7.14
C ILE A 50 -2.48 5.34 -6.33
N GLY A 51 -2.06 5.08 -5.10
CA GLY A 51 -2.83 4.31 -4.12
C GLY A 51 -2.72 2.79 -4.31
N ASP A 52 -3.77 2.07 -3.94
CA ASP A 52 -3.78 0.61 -3.78
C ASP A 52 -3.46 -0.16 -5.08
N VAL A 53 -3.66 0.48 -6.23
CA VAL A 53 -3.38 -0.11 -7.55
C VAL A 53 -1.89 -0.10 -7.89
N THR A 54 -1.06 0.64 -7.16
CA THR A 54 0.34 0.86 -7.53
C THR A 54 1.30 -0.15 -6.93
N ARG A 55 2.27 -0.58 -7.73
CA ARG A 55 3.50 -1.19 -7.23
C ARG A 55 4.63 -0.16 -7.38
N ARG A 56 5.13 0.31 -6.24
CA ARG A 56 6.07 1.45 -6.19
C ARG A 56 7.34 1.11 -5.40
N PRO A 57 8.45 1.82 -5.63
CA PRO A 57 9.59 1.76 -4.73
C PRO A 57 9.22 2.32 -3.35
N ILE A 58 9.75 1.73 -2.28
CA ILE A 58 9.69 2.27 -0.92
C ILE A 58 11.09 2.80 -0.55
N PRO A 59 11.35 4.12 -0.65
CA PRO A 59 12.69 4.68 -0.49
C PRO A 59 13.32 4.36 0.87
N VAL A 60 12.54 4.42 1.95
CA VAL A 60 13.01 4.13 3.32
C VAL A 60 13.38 2.65 3.53
N HIS A 61 13.02 1.76 2.59
CA HIS A 61 13.41 0.34 2.57
C HIS A 61 14.32 0.03 1.36
N GLY A 62 15.22 0.96 1.01
CA GLY A 62 16.22 0.75 -0.05
C GLY A 62 15.61 0.63 -1.46
N GLY A 63 14.42 1.18 -1.68
CA GLY A 63 13.76 1.16 -2.98
C GLY A 63 13.09 -0.17 -3.34
N VAL A 64 12.85 -1.05 -2.36
CA VAL A 64 12.10 -2.30 -2.59
C VAL A 64 10.74 -2.00 -3.22
N MET A 65 10.41 -2.75 -4.28
CA MET A 65 9.15 -2.58 -5.00
C MET A 65 8.03 -3.33 -4.30
N HIS A 66 7.02 -2.60 -3.81
CA HIS A 66 5.90 -3.18 -3.08
C HIS A 66 4.59 -2.43 -3.33
N ARG A 67 3.47 -3.10 -3.04
CA ARG A 67 2.11 -2.54 -3.12
C ARG A 67 1.57 -2.36 -1.71
N LEU A 68 1.04 -1.18 -1.43
CA LEU A 68 0.53 -0.79 -0.11
C LEU A 68 -0.96 -0.44 -0.22
N GLU A 69 -1.76 -0.96 0.69
CA GLU A 69 -3.22 -0.78 0.74
C GLU A 69 -3.58 0.04 1.99
N SER A 70 -3.23 1.33 2.00
CA SER A 70 -3.48 2.19 3.16
C SER A 70 -3.80 3.64 2.78
N VAL A 71 -4.58 4.30 3.65
CA VAL A 71 -4.92 5.71 3.50
C VAL A 71 -3.66 6.59 3.46
N PRO A 72 -2.67 6.45 4.38
CA PRO A 72 -1.45 7.25 4.30
C PRO A 72 -0.65 7.02 3.01
N ASN A 73 -0.57 5.78 2.51
CA ASN A 73 0.07 5.49 1.22
C ASN A 73 -0.60 6.24 0.06
N ALA A 74 -1.94 6.21 -0.02
CA ALA A 74 -2.66 6.92 -1.07
C ALA A 74 -2.45 8.45 -0.98
N LEU A 75 -2.46 9.01 0.23
CA LEU A 75 -2.23 10.44 0.45
C LEU A 75 -0.81 10.87 0.09
N GLU A 76 0.20 10.07 0.45
CA GLU A 76 1.60 10.33 0.09
C GLU A 76 1.77 10.36 -1.44
N GLN A 77 1.27 9.32 -2.13
CA GLN A 77 1.35 9.24 -3.59
C GLN A 77 0.58 10.36 -4.28
N ALA A 78 -0.58 10.78 -3.74
CA ALA A 78 -1.32 11.92 -4.27
C ALA A 78 -0.50 13.21 -4.20
N LYS A 79 0.23 13.46 -3.09
CA LYS A 79 1.13 14.62 -2.96
C LYS A 79 2.30 14.53 -3.94
N GLN A 80 2.90 13.35 -4.10
CA GLN A 80 4.00 13.09 -5.04
C GLN A 80 3.57 13.38 -6.49
N ALA A 81 2.46 12.78 -6.93
CA ALA A 81 1.91 12.98 -8.26
C ALA A 81 1.56 14.45 -8.51
N ALA A 82 0.88 15.10 -7.55
CA ALA A 82 0.51 16.51 -7.67
C ALA A 82 1.75 17.40 -7.83
N SER A 83 2.77 17.24 -6.97
CA SER A 83 4.04 17.98 -7.09
C SER A 83 4.70 17.78 -8.46
N ALA A 84 4.75 16.55 -8.96
CA ALA A 84 5.33 16.24 -10.25
C ALA A 84 4.57 16.90 -11.41
N ILE A 85 3.23 16.89 -11.36
CA ILE A 85 2.36 17.52 -12.38
C ILE A 85 2.53 19.04 -12.40
N VAL A 86 2.63 19.68 -11.24
CA VAL A 86 2.76 21.16 -11.15
C VAL A 86 4.20 21.67 -11.16
N GLY A 87 5.20 20.80 -11.36
CA GLY A 87 6.61 21.18 -11.41
C GLY A 87 7.19 21.66 -10.08
N ARG A 88 6.71 21.12 -8.95
CA ARG A 88 7.22 21.44 -7.60
C ARG A 88 8.10 20.31 -7.07
N ALA A 89 8.90 20.62 -6.05
CA ALA A 89 9.68 19.62 -5.33
C ALA A 89 8.77 18.52 -4.76
N ALA A 90 9.22 17.28 -4.85
CA ALA A 90 8.53 16.14 -4.25
C ALA A 90 8.56 16.26 -2.71
N PRO A 91 7.49 15.84 -2.02
CA PRO A 91 7.53 15.73 -0.56
C PRO A 91 8.56 14.67 -0.13
N THR A 92 9.05 14.79 1.10
CA THR A 92 9.91 13.77 1.70
C THR A 92 9.14 12.44 1.81
N PRO A 93 9.74 11.31 1.43
CA PRO A 93 9.12 10.00 1.60
C PRO A 93 8.79 9.72 3.07
N GLU A 94 7.60 9.15 3.30
CA GLU A 94 7.14 8.76 4.64
C GLU A 94 7.44 7.26 4.89
N VAL A 95 7.60 6.88 6.16
CA VAL A 95 7.61 5.46 6.53
C VAL A 95 6.21 4.89 6.29
N PRO A 96 6.03 3.79 5.54
CA PRO A 96 4.72 3.20 5.32
C PRO A 96 4.03 2.93 6.66
N TRP A 97 2.79 3.37 6.80
CA TRP A 97 2.03 3.13 8.02
C TRP A 97 0.54 3.04 7.74
N PHE A 98 -0.17 2.44 8.68
CA PHE A 98 -1.63 2.33 8.69
C PHE A 98 -2.11 2.13 10.13
N TRP A 99 -3.43 2.05 10.30
CA TRP A 99 -4.03 1.73 11.57
C TRP A 99 -5.18 0.74 11.41
N SER A 100 -5.53 0.09 12.51
CA SER A 100 -6.75 -0.69 12.66
C SER A 100 -7.43 -0.26 13.95
N ASP A 101 -8.73 -0.03 13.89
CA ASP A 101 -9.55 0.23 15.07
C ASP A 101 -10.31 -1.07 15.38
N GLN A 102 -10.08 -1.64 16.55
CA GLN A 102 -10.71 -2.88 17.02
C GLN A 102 -11.22 -2.65 18.44
N TYR A 103 -12.55 -2.66 18.60
CA TYR A 103 -13.20 -2.23 19.84
C TYR A 103 -12.75 -0.82 20.27
N ASP A 104 -12.21 -0.67 21.47
CA ASP A 104 -11.67 0.55 22.05
C ASP A 104 -10.16 0.73 21.80
N VAL A 105 -9.52 -0.21 21.09
CA VAL A 105 -8.08 -0.19 20.81
C VAL A 105 -7.80 0.36 19.42
N LYS A 106 -6.91 1.37 19.35
CA LYS A 106 -6.32 1.85 18.10
C LYS A 106 -4.92 1.25 17.94
N LEU A 107 -4.78 0.36 16.96
CA LEU A 107 -3.51 -0.27 16.58
C LEU A 107 -2.86 0.58 15.49
N GLN A 108 -1.63 1.04 15.70
CA GLN A 108 -0.86 1.77 14.69
C GLN A 108 0.37 0.95 14.30
N ILE A 109 0.54 0.75 12.99
CA ILE A 109 1.62 -0.08 12.42
C ILE A 109 2.45 0.81 11.52
N ALA A 110 3.77 0.83 11.72
CA ALA A 110 4.72 1.59 10.92
C ALA A 110 5.89 0.70 10.47
N GLY A 111 6.28 0.85 9.21
CA GLY A 111 7.28 0.04 8.54
C GLY A 111 6.69 -1.22 7.89
N VAL A 112 7.52 -1.94 7.14
CA VAL A 112 7.19 -3.25 6.57
C VAL A 112 8.30 -4.24 6.97
N PRO A 113 8.01 -5.28 7.75
CA PRO A 113 9.04 -6.16 8.31
C PRO A 113 9.44 -7.26 7.31
N PHE A 114 9.89 -6.89 6.10
CA PHE A 114 10.19 -7.84 5.02
C PHE A 114 11.11 -8.99 5.46
N ASP A 115 12.24 -8.64 6.09
CA ASP A 115 13.32 -9.59 6.46
C ASP A 115 13.64 -9.54 7.96
N ALA A 116 12.66 -9.25 8.81
CA ALA A 116 12.88 -9.18 10.24
C ALA A 116 13.28 -10.57 10.81
N ASP A 117 14.43 -10.65 11.46
CA ASP A 117 14.97 -11.90 12.05
C ASP A 117 14.66 -12.04 13.55
N ARG A 118 14.25 -10.94 14.19
CA ARG A 118 13.99 -10.84 15.62
C ARG A 118 12.80 -9.95 15.90
N GLN A 119 12.07 -10.30 16.96
CA GLN A 119 11.00 -9.49 17.51
C GLN A 119 11.36 -9.09 18.94
N LEU A 120 11.18 -7.81 19.25
CA LEU A 120 11.34 -7.28 20.61
C LEU A 120 9.99 -6.72 21.07
N VAL A 121 9.52 -7.19 22.22
CA VAL A 121 8.29 -6.70 22.85
C VAL A 121 8.68 -5.71 23.94
N ARG A 122 8.07 -4.53 23.92
CA ARG A 122 8.25 -3.51 24.95
C ARG A 122 6.92 -3.31 25.68
N GLY A 123 6.90 -3.64 26.97
CA GLY A 123 5.68 -3.67 27.78
C GLY A 123 5.06 -5.07 27.82
N ASP A 124 3.83 -5.16 28.31
CA ASP A 124 3.03 -6.38 28.34
C ASP A 124 1.80 -6.20 27.45
N PRO A 125 1.66 -6.97 26.35
CA PRO A 125 0.49 -6.90 25.48
C PRO A 125 -0.85 -7.25 26.16
N ALA A 126 -0.81 -7.87 27.34
CA ALA A 126 -2.00 -8.23 28.10
C ALA A 126 -2.41 -7.19 29.17
N SER A 127 -1.62 -6.11 29.37
CA SER A 127 -1.89 -5.09 30.40
C SER A 127 -2.85 -4.01 29.93
#